data_AF-A0A061D3G0-F1
#
_entry.id   AF-A0A061D3G0-F1
#
_cell.length_a   1.000
_cell.length_b   1.000
_cell.length_c   1.000
_cell.angle_alpha   90.00
_cell.angle_beta   90.00
_cell.angle_gamma   90.00
#
_symmetry.space_group_name_H-M   'P 1'
#
loop_
_entity.id
_entity.type
_entity.pdbx_description
1 polymer ?
#
loop_
_entity_poly.entity_id
_entity_poly.type
_entity_poly.pdbx_seq_one_letter_code
_entity_poly.pdbx_strand_id
1 'polypeptide(L)'
;MATREELRTGVKIAKGNPKPAEDFEPKSRSVWDKIGKLEDRGLCMECERRRWKTSNIQVCLDCAKSLKSLTCCHCKISYVNHKFCAKASKIYKRELCLSCASNWATHNCDPKLCRLCNQWSAWRSTSECDRCHDLLLKYGEPSKCESCNNNAAFDRGESARQRVNDLRLCFLCTCNYKKNDYYNRKLLMHMGQDAGSGKKVQRTSSAQEDSPTNPDLAKTKAEGAEASAETAAQREVADLKECIKNLKRKYAELQEENIRLKKRLREQ
;
A
#
# COMPACT_ATOMS: atom_id res chain seq x y z
N MET A 1 -41.40 -8.80 -23.84
CA MET A 1 -40.28 -8.09 -23.20
C MET A 1 -39.14 -8.06 -24.20
N ALA A 2 -38.78 -6.87 -24.69
CA ALA A 2 -37.78 -6.71 -25.75
C ALA A 2 -36.36 -6.80 -25.17
N THR A 3 -35.43 -7.37 -25.93
CA THR A 3 -34.07 -7.65 -25.48
C THR A 3 -33.17 -6.41 -25.58
N ARG A 4 -32.08 -6.40 -24.79
CA ARG A 4 -31.16 -5.26 -24.60
C ARG A 4 -30.47 -4.77 -25.89
N GLU A 5 -30.55 -5.54 -26.97
CA GLU A 5 -30.00 -5.19 -28.29
C GLU A 5 -31.00 -4.44 -29.20
N GLU A 6 -32.30 -4.63 -29.02
CA GLU A 6 -33.34 -4.01 -29.85
C GLU A 6 -33.59 -2.53 -29.49
N LEU A 7 -33.23 -2.11 -28.28
CA LEU A 7 -33.24 -0.70 -27.86
C LEU A 7 -32.06 0.11 -28.41
N ARG A 8 -31.11 -0.52 -29.12
CA ARG A 8 -29.90 0.12 -29.67
C ARG A 8 -30.12 0.75 -31.05
N THR A 9 -31.22 0.44 -31.73
CA THR A 9 -31.53 0.94 -33.08
C THR A 9 -32.79 1.80 -33.07
N GLY A 10 -32.66 3.04 -32.58
CA GLY A 10 -33.73 4.04 -32.56
C GLY A 10 -33.57 5.13 -33.61
N VAL A 11 -34.34 4.99 -34.71
CA VAL A 11 -35.07 6.02 -35.48
C VAL A 11 -34.38 7.36 -35.77
N LYS A 12 -34.14 7.61 -37.08
CA LYS A 12 -33.74 8.90 -37.68
C LYS A 12 -34.92 9.89 -37.69
N ILE A 13 -34.70 11.13 -37.26
CA ILE A 13 -35.55 12.29 -37.58
C ILE A 13 -34.67 13.40 -38.20
N ALA A 14 -35.17 14.04 -39.25
CA ALA A 14 -34.42 14.86 -40.20
C ALA A 14 -34.26 16.35 -39.82
N LYS A 15 -33.05 16.85 -40.15
CA LYS A 15 -32.60 18.19 -40.66
C LYS A 15 -33.05 19.52 -39.99
N GLY A 16 -32.04 20.23 -39.47
CA GLY A 16 -31.92 21.69 -39.37
C GLY A 16 -30.42 22.11 -39.26
N ASN A 17 -30.00 23.14 -39.99
CA ASN A 17 -28.61 23.50 -40.38
C ASN A 17 -27.67 23.97 -39.22
N PRO A 18 -26.31 23.96 -39.37
CA PRO A 18 -25.36 24.05 -38.27
C PRO A 18 -24.88 25.49 -37.95
N LYS A 19 -24.54 25.74 -36.68
CA LYS A 19 -23.72 26.88 -36.22
C LYS A 19 -22.33 26.38 -35.80
N PRO A 20 -21.26 27.20 -35.94
CA PRO A 20 -19.88 26.73 -35.81
C PRO A 20 -19.46 26.50 -34.36
N ALA A 21 -18.42 25.68 -34.23
CA ALA A 21 -17.96 24.98 -33.04
C ALA A 21 -17.61 25.90 -31.85
N GLU A 22 -18.31 25.70 -30.75
CA GLU A 22 -17.76 25.89 -29.40
C GLU A 22 -17.39 24.51 -28.88
N ASP A 23 -16.19 24.38 -28.32
CA ASP A 23 -15.64 23.16 -27.72
C ASP A 23 -16.53 22.65 -26.58
N PHE A 24 -17.58 21.92 -26.95
CA PHE A 24 -18.45 21.22 -26.03
C PHE A 24 -17.73 19.96 -25.56
N GLU A 25 -16.96 20.10 -24.50
CA GLU A 25 -16.48 18.96 -23.71
C GLU A 25 -17.71 18.09 -23.35
N PRO A 26 -17.81 16.83 -23.80
CA PRO A 26 -19.04 16.07 -23.69
C PRO A 26 -19.31 15.76 -22.22
N LYS A 27 -20.26 16.50 -21.63
CA LYS A 27 -20.90 16.17 -20.35
C LYS A 27 -21.37 14.73 -20.47
N SER A 28 -20.76 13.82 -19.70
CA SER A 28 -21.02 12.38 -19.70
C SER A 28 -22.53 12.11 -19.73
N ARG A 29 -23.05 11.66 -20.87
CA ARG A 29 -24.50 11.57 -21.11
C ARG A 29 -25.12 10.33 -20.48
N SER A 30 -24.36 9.24 -20.30
CA SER A 30 -24.83 8.03 -19.63
C SER A 30 -24.25 7.89 -18.23
N VAL A 31 -25.05 7.35 -17.30
CA VAL A 31 -24.56 6.91 -15.98
C VAL A 31 -23.44 5.88 -16.13
N TRP A 32 -23.49 5.04 -17.16
CA TRP A 32 -22.47 4.06 -17.47
C TRP A 32 -21.13 4.69 -17.88
N ASP A 33 -21.15 5.78 -18.66
CA ASP A 33 -19.91 6.52 -18.99
C ASP A 33 -19.27 7.10 -17.74
N LYS A 34 -20.09 7.54 -16.78
CA LYS A 34 -19.62 8.07 -15.50
C LYS A 34 -19.04 6.96 -14.62
N ILE A 35 -19.65 5.78 -14.61
CA ILE A 35 -19.10 4.61 -13.91
C ILE A 35 -17.76 4.22 -14.52
N GLY A 36 -17.68 4.06 -15.84
CA GLY A 36 -16.42 3.72 -16.53
C GLY A 36 -15.29 4.71 -16.24
N LYS A 37 -15.56 6.02 -16.31
CA LYS A 37 -14.58 7.06 -15.96
C LYS A 37 -14.10 6.99 -14.51
N LEU A 38 -14.92 6.48 -13.59
CA LEU A 38 -14.54 6.33 -12.19
C LEU A 38 -13.75 5.04 -11.96
N GLU A 39 -14.11 3.95 -12.65
CA GLU A 39 -13.34 2.71 -12.67
C GLU A 39 -11.92 2.94 -13.19
N ASP A 40 -11.75 3.72 -14.27
CA ASP A 40 -10.44 4.16 -14.78
C ASP A 40 -9.62 4.93 -13.73
N ARG A 41 -10.29 5.60 -12.79
CA ARG A 41 -9.68 6.35 -11.69
C ARG A 41 -9.57 5.53 -10.40
N GLY A 42 -9.96 4.27 -10.41
CA GLY A 42 -9.98 3.39 -9.24
C GLY A 42 -10.98 3.81 -8.16
N LEU A 43 -12.08 4.48 -8.51
CA LEU A 43 -13.10 4.99 -7.60
C LEU A 43 -14.49 4.46 -7.93
N CYS A 44 -15.33 4.27 -6.91
CA CYS A 44 -16.75 3.96 -7.10
C CYS A 44 -17.61 5.23 -7.04
N MET A 45 -18.84 5.13 -7.53
CA MET A 45 -19.80 6.25 -7.54
C MET A 45 -20.06 6.84 -6.14
N GLU A 46 -20.12 6.00 -5.11
CA GLU A 46 -20.33 6.46 -3.74
C GLU A 46 -19.12 7.24 -3.21
N CYS A 47 -17.91 6.73 -3.49
CA CYS A 47 -16.68 7.41 -3.13
C CYS A 47 -16.47 8.71 -3.90
N GLU A 48 -17.01 8.82 -5.11
CA GLU A 48 -16.98 10.07 -5.86
C GLU A 48 -17.98 11.10 -5.33
N ARG A 49 -19.20 10.66 -4.99
CA ARG A 49 -20.32 11.53 -4.55
C ARG A 49 -20.14 12.06 -3.15
N ARG A 50 -19.60 11.27 -2.23
CA ARG A 50 -19.36 11.73 -0.86
C ARG A 50 -18.37 12.90 -0.91
N ARG A 51 -18.85 14.09 -0.57
CA ARG A 51 -18.00 15.24 -0.22
C ARG A 51 -17.39 14.94 1.13
N TRP A 52 -16.43 14.02 1.15
CA TRP A 52 -15.68 13.66 2.34
C TRP A 52 -15.09 14.96 2.95
N LYS A 53 -15.45 15.29 4.19
CA LYS A 53 -15.09 16.56 4.86
C LYS A 53 -14.39 16.38 6.21
N THR A 54 -14.20 15.14 6.68
CA THR A 54 -13.65 14.85 8.01
C THR A 54 -12.17 14.46 7.94
N SER A 55 -11.44 14.58 9.05
CA SER A 55 -9.98 14.29 9.12
C SER A 55 -9.58 12.85 8.75
N ASN A 56 -10.54 11.92 8.75
CA ASN A 56 -10.36 10.50 8.43
C ASN A 56 -11.06 10.12 7.12
N ILE A 57 -10.89 10.91 6.04
CA ILE A 57 -11.43 10.58 4.72
C ILE A 57 -10.84 9.26 4.25
N GLN A 58 -11.67 8.22 4.24
CA GLN A 58 -11.33 6.93 3.65
C GLN A 58 -12.32 6.66 2.53
N VAL A 59 -11.78 6.46 1.32
CA VAL A 59 -12.52 5.76 0.27
C VAL A 59 -12.84 4.34 0.77
N CYS A 60 -13.83 3.65 0.16
CA CYS A 60 -14.11 2.27 0.53
C CYS A 60 -12.86 1.40 0.31
N LEU A 61 -12.82 0.24 0.99
CA LEU A 61 -11.65 -0.64 0.98
C LEU A 61 -11.21 -1.03 -0.43
N ASP A 62 -12.16 -1.24 -1.35
CA ASP A 62 -11.85 -1.63 -2.72
C ASP A 62 -11.26 -0.48 -3.52
N CYS A 63 -11.81 0.72 -3.39
CA CYS A 63 -11.20 1.93 -3.97
C CYS A 63 -9.82 2.21 -3.36
N ALA A 64 -9.63 1.95 -2.07
CA ALA A 64 -8.34 2.16 -1.40
C ALA A 64 -7.25 1.24 -1.98
N LYS A 65 -7.60 0.01 -2.36
CA LYS A 65 -6.68 -0.94 -3.00
C LYS A 65 -6.31 -0.52 -4.42
N SER A 66 -7.27 0.03 -5.17
CA SER A 66 -7.04 0.47 -6.56
C SER A 66 -6.22 1.76 -6.66
N LEU A 67 -6.18 2.57 -5.60
CA LEU A 67 -5.46 3.83 -5.55
C LEU A 67 -4.03 3.67 -5.02
N LYS A 68 -3.11 4.49 -5.55
CA LYS A 68 -1.72 4.53 -5.09
C LYS A 68 -1.64 5.00 -3.64
N SER A 69 -0.96 4.23 -2.80
CA SER A 69 -0.56 4.68 -1.46
C SER A 69 0.73 5.50 -1.53
N LEU A 70 0.74 6.69 -0.92
CA LEU A 70 1.88 7.59 -0.82
C LEU A 70 2.25 7.81 0.65
N THR A 71 3.45 8.34 0.90
CA THR A 71 3.88 8.71 2.26
C THR A 71 3.93 10.22 2.39
N CYS A 72 3.30 10.75 3.44
CA CYS A 72 3.25 12.20 3.66
C CYS A 72 4.64 12.74 3.99
N CYS A 73 5.07 13.81 3.33
CA CYS A 73 6.37 14.43 3.56
C CYS A 73 6.54 14.98 4.99
N HIS A 74 5.45 15.41 5.63
CA HIS A 74 5.43 16.01 6.97
C HIS A 74 5.31 14.98 8.10
N CYS A 75 4.18 14.25 8.17
CA CYS A 75 3.90 13.34 9.29
C CYS A 75 4.39 11.88 9.08
N LYS A 76 4.90 11.58 7.87
CA LYS A 76 5.38 10.25 7.41
C LYS A 76 4.36 9.12 7.46
N ILE A 77 3.08 9.45 7.59
CA ILE A 77 1.99 8.47 7.52
C ILE A 77 1.78 8.08 6.06
N SER A 78 1.60 6.77 5.81
CA SER A 78 1.12 6.27 4.53
C SER A 78 -0.36 6.58 4.37
N TYR A 79 -0.75 7.17 3.25
CA TYR A 79 -2.13 7.54 2.95
C TYR A 79 -2.50 7.15 1.52
N VAL A 80 -3.79 6.94 1.28
CA VAL A 80 -4.32 6.67 -0.06
C VAL A 80 -4.39 7.98 -0.83
N ASN A 81 -3.75 8.06 -2.00
CA ASN A 81 -3.71 9.27 -2.82
C ASN A 81 -4.99 9.46 -3.64
N HIS A 82 -6.10 9.73 -2.97
CA HIS A 82 -7.37 10.06 -3.62
C HIS A 82 -7.38 11.50 -4.17
N LYS A 83 -8.44 11.87 -4.92
CA LYS A 83 -8.54 13.14 -5.67
C LYS A 83 -8.22 14.40 -4.86
N PHE A 84 -8.57 14.45 -3.58
CA PHE A 84 -8.29 15.61 -2.72
C PHE A 84 -6.82 15.68 -2.29
N CYS A 85 -6.19 14.56 -1.98
CA CYS A 85 -4.75 14.51 -1.73
C CYS A 85 -3.97 14.86 -3.00
N ALA A 86 -4.40 14.37 -4.16
CA ALA A 86 -3.81 14.73 -5.44
C ALA A 86 -3.96 16.23 -5.74
N LYS A 87 -5.14 16.82 -5.46
CA LYS A 87 -5.36 18.26 -5.59
C LYS A 87 -4.49 19.08 -4.61
N ALA A 88 -4.43 18.69 -3.34
CA ALA A 88 -3.58 19.32 -2.34
C ALA A 88 -2.10 19.25 -2.76
N SER A 89 -1.67 18.12 -3.30
CA SER A 89 -0.28 17.94 -3.75
C SER A 89 0.06 18.86 -4.92
N LYS A 90 -0.88 19.12 -5.83
CA LYS A 90 -0.72 20.10 -6.92
C LYS A 90 -0.67 21.54 -6.41
N ILE A 91 -1.54 21.90 -5.46
CA ILE A 91 -1.60 23.26 -4.89
C ILE A 91 -0.32 23.58 -4.11
N TYR A 92 0.09 22.69 -3.21
CA TYR A 92 1.22 22.92 -2.30
C TYR A 92 2.55 22.40 -2.85
N LYS A 93 2.56 21.82 -4.06
CA LYS A 93 3.71 21.23 -4.74
C LYS A 93 4.50 20.24 -3.86
N ARG A 94 3.80 19.45 -3.05
CA ARG A 94 4.36 18.50 -2.06
C ARG A 94 3.48 17.26 -1.96
N GLU A 95 4.02 16.11 -1.58
CA GLU A 95 3.21 14.92 -1.29
C GLU A 95 2.73 14.94 0.17
N LEU A 96 1.49 15.36 0.41
CA LEU A 96 0.94 15.52 1.76
C LEU A 96 -0.39 14.82 1.94
N CYS A 97 -0.57 14.20 3.11
CA CYS A 97 -1.88 13.68 3.50
C CYS A 97 -2.85 14.83 3.76
N LEU A 98 -4.15 14.54 3.73
CA LEU A 98 -5.16 15.57 3.85
C LEU A 98 -5.16 16.28 5.21
N SER A 99 -4.81 15.58 6.29
CA SER A 99 -4.65 16.21 7.62
C SER A 99 -3.55 17.27 7.61
N CYS A 100 -2.37 16.98 7.04
CA CYS A 100 -1.31 17.97 6.90
C CYS A 100 -1.69 19.10 5.92
N ALA A 101 -2.45 18.79 4.86
CA ALA A 101 -2.96 19.82 3.95
C ALA A 101 -3.97 20.76 4.63
N SER A 102 -4.82 20.22 5.51
CA SER A 102 -5.76 21.01 6.31
C SER A 102 -5.00 21.91 7.29
N ASN A 103 -4.01 21.37 8.01
CA ASN A 103 -3.21 22.15 8.93
C ASN A 103 -2.41 23.25 8.21
N TRP A 104 -1.87 22.95 7.03
CA TRP A 104 -1.24 23.97 6.19
C TRP A 104 -2.23 25.09 5.85
N ALA A 105 -3.44 24.75 5.40
CA ALA A 105 -4.45 25.75 5.06
C ALA A 105 -4.88 26.60 6.27
N THR A 106 -4.90 26.02 7.48
CA THR A 106 -5.29 26.72 8.71
C THR A 106 -4.18 27.61 9.26
N HIS A 107 -2.95 27.11 9.32
CA HIS A 107 -1.84 27.80 9.98
C HIS A 107 -1.00 28.65 9.03
N ASN A 108 -1.06 28.35 7.72
CA ASN A 108 -0.35 29.04 6.65
C ASN A 108 1.16 29.23 6.90
N CYS A 109 1.78 28.25 7.55
CA CYS A 109 3.21 28.24 7.88
C CYS A 109 3.79 26.82 7.79
N ASP A 110 5.11 26.71 7.64
CA ASP A 110 5.80 25.43 7.70
C ASP A 110 5.75 24.85 9.13
N PRO A 111 5.51 23.53 9.29
CA PRO A 111 5.43 22.91 10.59
C PRO A 111 6.81 22.83 11.24
N LYS A 112 6.85 22.83 12.57
CA LYS A 112 8.07 22.57 13.34
C LYS A 112 8.30 21.07 13.57
N LEU A 113 9.50 20.73 13.99
CA LEU A 113 9.82 19.39 14.47
C LEU A 113 9.07 19.09 15.78
N CYS A 114 8.38 17.96 15.81
CA CYS A 114 7.73 17.47 17.02
C CYS A 114 8.77 16.94 18.00
N ARG A 115 8.74 17.41 19.25
CA ARG A 115 9.66 17.00 20.33
C ARG A 115 9.66 15.50 20.65
N LEU A 116 8.53 14.81 20.37
CA LEU A 116 8.36 13.39 20.71
C LEU A 116 8.78 12.49 19.55
N CYS A 117 8.22 12.71 18.36
CA CYS A 117 8.43 11.82 17.22
C CYS A 117 9.43 12.33 16.17
N ASN A 118 10.01 13.52 16.35
CA ASN A 118 10.96 14.16 15.42
C ASN A 118 10.47 14.27 13.98
N GLN A 119 9.17 14.47 13.79
CA GLN A 119 8.56 14.71 12.48
C GLN A 119 8.22 16.18 12.30
N TRP A 120 8.38 16.68 11.08
CA TRP A 120 8.02 18.04 10.65
C TRP A 120 6.50 18.16 10.54
N SER A 121 5.79 18.08 11.67
CA SER A 121 4.34 18.06 11.71
C SER A 121 3.75 18.70 12.98
N ALA A 122 4.53 19.50 13.71
CA ALA A 122 4.01 20.34 14.79
C ALA A 122 3.53 21.68 14.20
N TRP A 123 2.23 21.80 13.97
CA TRP A 123 1.59 22.95 13.32
C TRP A 123 1.12 24.01 14.30
N ARG A 124 0.82 23.59 15.54
CA ARG A 124 0.35 24.48 16.61
C ARG A 124 1.54 25.15 17.30
N SER A 125 1.24 26.08 18.20
CA SER A 125 2.24 26.68 19.10
C SER A 125 2.86 25.66 20.06
N THR A 126 2.22 24.52 20.26
CA THR A 126 2.76 23.40 21.04
C THR A 126 3.93 22.74 20.29
N SER A 127 4.94 22.28 21.03
CA SER A 127 6.12 21.58 20.49
C SER A 127 5.83 20.14 20.04
N GLU A 128 4.56 19.78 19.89
CA GLU A 128 4.08 18.44 19.58
C GLU A 128 3.19 18.45 18.33
N CYS A 129 3.27 17.40 17.52
CA CYS A 129 2.30 17.19 16.46
C CYS A 129 0.96 16.70 17.02
N ASP A 130 -0.14 16.95 16.31
CA ASP A 130 -1.51 16.55 16.74
C ASP A 130 -1.56 15.08 17.16
N ARG A 131 -0.95 14.18 16.36
CA ARG A 131 -0.86 12.75 16.68
C ARG A 131 -0.20 12.48 18.04
N CYS A 132 0.91 13.15 18.32
CA CYS A 132 1.64 12.94 19.57
C CYS A 132 0.88 13.54 20.75
N HIS A 133 0.24 14.69 20.55
CA HIS A 133 -0.61 15.33 21.53
C HIS A 133 -1.80 14.42 21.93
N ASP A 134 -2.51 13.86 20.95
CA ASP A 134 -3.64 12.96 21.20
C ASP A 134 -3.20 11.68 21.93
N LEU A 135 -2.03 11.13 21.57
CA LEU A 135 -1.49 9.95 22.24
C LEU A 135 -1.03 10.26 23.67
N LEU A 136 -0.45 11.44 23.91
CA LEU A 136 -0.05 11.89 25.24
C LEU A 136 -1.27 12.05 26.15
N LEU A 137 -2.34 12.66 25.65
CA LEU A 137 -3.59 12.82 26.39
C LEU A 137 -4.23 11.46 26.71
N LYS A 138 -4.14 10.50 25.80
CA LYS A 138 -4.80 9.20 25.93
C LYS A 138 -4.03 8.17 26.76
N TYR A 139 -2.70 8.14 26.63
CA TYR A 139 -1.85 7.08 27.18
C TYR A 139 -0.83 7.57 28.20
N GLY A 140 -0.73 8.88 28.42
CA GLY A 140 0.28 9.47 29.29
C GLY A 140 1.67 9.50 28.67
N GLU A 141 2.69 9.55 29.51
CA GLU A 141 4.07 9.79 29.10
C GLU A 141 4.61 8.68 28.19
N PRO A 142 5.27 9.04 27.06
CA PRO A 142 5.90 8.05 26.19
C PRO A 142 7.26 7.60 26.74
N SER A 143 7.67 6.43 26.27
CA SER A 143 9.03 5.90 26.42
C SER A 143 9.81 5.95 25.10
N LYS A 144 11.10 5.58 25.15
CA LYS A 144 11.95 5.49 23.96
C LYS A 144 11.52 4.34 23.05
N CYS A 145 11.40 4.64 21.76
CA CYS A 145 11.11 3.64 20.73
C CYS A 145 12.33 2.76 20.46
N GLU A 146 12.19 1.44 20.49
CA GLU A 146 13.29 0.51 20.25
C GLU A 146 13.81 0.53 18.81
N SER A 147 13.00 0.96 17.84
CA SER A 147 13.38 0.99 16.43
C SER A 147 14.02 2.32 16.00
N CYS A 148 13.56 3.46 16.51
CA CYS A 148 14.03 4.78 16.07
C CYS A 148 14.58 5.66 17.20
N ASN A 149 14.60 5.16 18.43
CA ASN A 149 15.11 5.82 19.63
C ASN A 149 14.43 7.15 20.02
N ASN A 150 13.39 7.58 19.29
CA ASN A 150 12.58 8.75 19.65
C ASN A 150 11.71 8.49 20.88
N ASN A 151 11.46 9.52 21.70
CA ASN A 151 10.61 9.45 22.89
C ASN A 151 9.11 9.52 22.51
N ALA A 152 8.63 8.51 21.78
CA ALA A 152 7.27 8.48 21.24
C ALA A 152 6.65 7.06 21.25
N ALA A 153 7.18 6.15 22.06
CA ALA A 153 6.59 4.83 22.28
C ALA A 153 5.61 4.90 23.47
N PHE A 154 4.33 5.05 23.16
CA PHE A 154 3.23 5.10 24.13
C PHE A 154 2.76 3.69 24.48
N ASP A 155 2.47 3.42 25.76
CA ASP A 155 1.91 2.14 26.18
C ASP A 155 0.42 2.06 25.78
N ARG A 156 0.13 1.19 24.80
CA ARG A 156 -1.24 0.96 24.29
C ARG A 156 -1.84 -0.34 24.85
N GLY A 157 -1.26 -0.88 25.92
CA GLY A 157 -1.65 -2.14 26.53
C GLY A 157 -0.98 -3.35 25.89
N GLU A 158 -1.15 -4.50 26.55
CA GLU A 158 -0.48 -5.76 26.20
C GLU A 158 -0.87 -6.27 24.80
N SER A 159 -2.16 -6.23 24.45
CA SER A 159 -2.64 -6.70 23.13
C SER A 159 -2.08 -5.88 21.97
N ALA A 160 -1.60 -4.66 22.21
CA ALA A 160 -0.90 -3.87 21.19
C ALA A 160 0.57 -4.29 21.06
N ARG A 161 1.22 -4.67 22.16
CA ARG A 161 2.61 -5.14 22.23
C ARG A 161 2.78 -6.54 21.63
N GLN A 162 1.88 -7.48 21.91
CA GLN A 162 1.91 -8.82 21.32
C GLN A 162 1.86 -8.80 19.79
N ARG A 163 1.14 -7.83 19.18
CA ARG A 163 1.07 -7.66 17.71
C ARG A 163 2.38 -7.16 17.07
N VAL A 164 3.36 -6.77 17.87
CA VAL A 164 4.67 -6.29 17.43
C VAL A 164 5.82 -7.01 18.15
N ASN A 165 5.62 -8.28 18.50
CA ASN A 165 6.59 -9.12 19.21
C ASN A 165 7.11 -8.47 20.51
N ASP A 166 6.19 -7.86 21.25
CA ASP A 166 6.43 -7.17 22.52
C ASP A 166 7.41 -5.99 22.50
N LEU A 167 7.80 -5.54 21.29
CA LEU A 167 8.66 -4.38 21.09
C LEU A 167 7.94 -3.07 21.44
N ARG A 168 8.64 -2.16 22.13
CA ARG A 168 8.16 -0.81 22.40
C ARG A 168 8.38 0.10 21.20
N LEU A 169 7.39 0.16 20.32
CA LEU A 169 7.47 0.94 19.07
C LEU A 169 6.60 2.20 19.13
N CYS A 170 7.13 3.31 18.58
CA CYS A 170 6.32 4.49 18.30
C CYS A 170 5.24 4.19 17.24
N PHE A 171 4.29 5.11 17.05
CA PHE A 171 3.22 4.95 16.07
C PHE A 171 3.74 4.62 14.65
N LEU A 172 4.72 5.39 14.17
CA LEU A 172 5.26 5.20 12.82
C LEU A 172 5.99 3.85 12.68
N CYS A 173 6.84 3.50 13.65
CA CYS A 173 7.52 2.21 13.65
C CYS A 173 6.52 1.04 13.77
N THR A 174 5.44 1.20 14.53
CA THR A 174 4.36 0.20 14.57
C THR A 174 3.72 0.00 13.19
N CYS A 175 3.39 1.09 12.48
CA CYS A 175 2.82 1.02 11.14
C CYS A 175 3.77 0.31 10.16
N ASN A 176 5.05 0.67 10.20
CA ASN A 176 6.08 0.05 9.36
C ASN A 176 6.27 -1.43 9.69
N TYR A 177 6.30 -1.79 10.97
CA TYR A 177 6.40 -3.18 11.42
C TYR A 177 5.26 -4.02 10.84
N LYS A 178 4.01 -3.59 11.02
CA LYS A 178 2.82 -4.30 10.52
C LYS A 178 2.82 -4.42 8.99
N LYS A 179 3.27 -3.37 8.30
CA LYS A 179 3.39 -3.36 6.84
C LYS A 179 4.43 -4.39 6.37
N ASN A 180 5.61 -4.42 6.99
CA ASN A 180 6.67 -5.37 6.66
C ASN A 180 6.27 -6.82 6.99
N ASP A 181 5.69 -7.03 8.17
CA ASP A 181 5.16 -8.33 8.61
C ASP A 181 4.10 -8.89 7.63
N TYR A 182 3.20 -8.04 7.12
CA TYR A 182 2.28 -8.42 6.04
C TYR A 182 3.00 -8.86 4.76
N TYR A 183 3.97 -8.08 4.27
CA TYR A 183 4.69 -8.42 3.04
C TYR A 183 5.55 -9.68 3.20
N ASN A 184 6.19 -9.86 4.35
CA ASN A 184 6.98 -11.05 4.66
C ASN A 184 6.10 -12.31 4.69
N ARG A 185 4.92 -12.25 5.31
CA ARG A 185 3.95 -13.37 5.26
C ARG A 185 3.49 -13.67 3.84
N LYS A 186 3.20 -12.64 3.05
CA LYS A 186 2.80 -12.82 1.64
C LYS A 186 3.92 -13.45 0.80
N LEU A 187 5.16 -13.01 1.00
CA LEU A 187 6.33 -13.56 0.31
C LEU A 187 6.52 -15.04 0.65
N LEU A 188 6.41 -15.40 1.94
CA LEU A 188 6.53 -16.78 2.39
C LEU A 188 5.45 -17.70 1.81
N MET A 189 4.21 -17.19 1.64
CA MET A 189 3.13 -17.94 0.99
C MET A 189 3.39 -18.21 -0.49
N HIS A 190 3.97 -17.25 -1.22
CA HIS A 190 4.32 -17.45 -2.62
C HIS A 190 5.51 -18.41 -2.79
N MET A 191 6.52 -18.33 -1.93
CA MET A 191 7.67 -19.25 -1.97
C MET A 191 7.30 -20.71 -1.62
N GLY A 192 6.21 -20.93 -0.86
CA GLY A 192 5.73 -22.27 -0.51
C GLY A 192 4.92 -22.98 -1.60
N GLN A 193 4.57 -22.30 -2.71
CA GLN A 193 3.78 -22.89 -3.79
C GLN A 193 4.63 -23.63 -4.84
N ASP A 194 5.92 -23.29 -4.97
CA ASP A 194 6.82 -23.93 -5.96
C ASP A 194 7.44 -25.25 -5.47
N ALA A 195 7.39 -25.55 -4.17
CA ALA A 195 7.97 -26.76 -3.58
C ALA A 195 6.98 -27.95 -3.47
N GLY A 196 5.75 -27.80 -4.00
CA GLY A 196 4.61 -28.67 -3.69
C GLY A 196 3.98 -29.41 -4.88
N SER A 197 4.73 -29.77 -5.92
CA SER A 197 4.23 -30.74 -6.94
C SER A 197 4.64 -32.16 -6.55
N GLY A 198 3.80 -32.84 -5.76
CA GLY A 198 4.03 -34.25 -5.46
C GLY A 198 3.28 -34.80 -4.25
N LYS A 199 1.96 -34.97 -4.37
CA LYS A 199 1.12 -36.07 -3.84
C LYS A 199 -0.33 -35.61 -3.70
N LYS A 200 -1.18 -35.93 -4.69
CA LYS A 200 -2.64 -36.00 -4.49
C LYS A 200 -2.91 -37.23 -3.63
N VAL A 201 -3.27 -37.03 -2.36
CA VAL A 201 -3.99 -38.04 -1.58
C VAL A 201 -5.48 -37.79 -1.78
N GLN A 202 -6.09 -38.79 -2.37
CA GLN A 202 -7.49 -38.92 -2.74
C GLN A 202 -8.35 -39.02 -1.47
N ARG A 203 -9.43 -38.24 -1.40
CA ARG A 203 -10.55 -38.53 -0.50
C ARG A 203 -11.86 -38.29 -1.24
N THR A 204 -12.48 -39.42 -1.59
CA THR A 204 -13.84 -39.65 -2.10
C THR A 204 -14.88 -39.17 -1.07
N SER A 205 -16.14 -38.81 -1.34
CA SER A 205 -17.14 -38.93 -2.44
C SER A 205 -18.23 -37.84 -2.15
N SER A 206 -19.14 -37.38 -3.01
CA SER A 206 -20.16 -38.12 -3.79
C SER A 206 -20.97 -37.18 -4.75
N ALA A 207 -21.30 -37.67 -5.96
CA ALA A 207 -22.51 -37.48 -6.82
C ALA A 207 -22.98 -36.06 -7.25
N GLN A 208 -23.41 -35.70 -8.48
CA GLN A 208 -23.80 -36.36 -9.77
C GLN A 208 -23.78 -35.24 -10.88
N GLU A 209 -23.10 -35.40 -12.01
CA GLU A 209 -23.59 -35.61 -13.42
C GLU A 209 -24.57 -34.51 -13.95
N ASP A 210 -24.27 -33.76 -15.04
CA ASP A 210 -24.25 -34.23 -16.43
C ASP A 210 -23.29 -33.47 -17.37
N SER A 211 -22.80 -34.19 -18.39
CA SER A 211 -22.04 -33.72 -19.56
C SER A 211 -22.97 -33.67 -20.80
N PRO A 212 -22.60 -33.02 -21.92
CA PRO A 212 -21.92 -33.80 -22.97
C PRO A 212 -20.85 -33.06 -23.79
N THR A 213 -19.71 -33.74 -23.95
CA THR A 213 -18.95 -34.08 -25.18
C THR A 213 -18.56 -33.01 -26.23
N ASN A 214 -17.23 -32.91 -26.44
CA ASN A 214 -16.48 -32.20 -27.51
C ASN A 214 -16.63 -32.83 -28.92
N PRO A 215 -16.08 -32.24 -30.01
CA PRO A 215 -14.65 -32.43 -30.40
C PRO A 215 -13.95 -31.15 -30.92
N ASP A 216 -12.70 -30.85 -30.53
CA ASP A 216 -11.42 -31.18 -31.20
C ASP A 216 -10.90 -30.06 -32.14
N LEU A 217 -9.73 -29.46 -31.83
CA LEU A 217 -8.56 -29.41 -32.73
C LEU A 217 -7.37 -28.60 -32.16
N ALA A 218 -6.18 -29.13 -32.46
CA ALA A 218 -4.89 -28.45 -32.68
C ALA A 218 -3.96 -28.18 -31.48
N LYS A 219 -3.25 -29.26 -31.14
CA LYS A 219 -1.89 -29.35 -30.60
C LYS A 219 -0.86 -28.61 -31.49
N THR A 220 -0.10 -27.65 -30.96
CA THR A 220 1.28 -27.39 -31.42
C THR A 220 2.22 -26.97 -30.27
N LYS A 221 3.36 -27.67 -30.26
CA LYS A 221 4.63 -27.58 -29.53
C LYS A 221 5.00 -26.24 -28.85
N ALA A 222 5.43 -26.33 -27.59
CA ALA A 222 6.30 -25.34 -26.93
C ALA A 222 7.25 -26.00 -25.89
N GLU A 223 8.00 -27.03 -26.29
CA GLU A 223 8.96 -27.74 -25.42
C GLU A 223 10.35 -27.07 -25.35
N GLY A 224 10.48 -25.81 -25.78
CA GLY A 224 11.78 -25.11 -25.89
C GLY A 224 12.06 -24.00 -24.88
N ALA A 225 11.06 -23.53 -24.13
CA ALA A 225 11.21 -22.34 -23.27
C ALA A 225 11.48 -22.66 -21.79
N GLU A 226 11.02 -23.82 -21.29
CA GLU A 226 11.06 -24.16 -19.87
C GLU A 226 12.48 -24.52 -19.39
N ALA A 227 13.25 -25.26 -20.19
CA ALA A 227 14.63 -25.66 -19.85
C ALA A 227 15.61 -24.47 -19.74
N SER A 228 15.37 -23.39 -20.50
CA SER A 228 16.24 -22.20 -20.48
C SER A 228 15.95 -21.28 -19.28
N ALA A 229 14.72 -21.27 -18.77
CA ALA A 229 14.35 -20.51 -17.58
C ALA A 229 14.82 -21.22 -16.30
N GLU A 230 14.71 -22.55 -16.27
CA GLU A 230 15.13 -23.37 -15.13
C GLU A 230 16.64 -23.32 -14.89
N THR A 231 17.43 -23.31 -15.96
CA THR A 231 18.89 -23.14 -15.90
C THR A 231 19.33 -21.73 -15.50
N ALA A 232 18.56 -20.69 -15.86
CA ALA A 232 18.82 -19.31 -15.42
C ALA A 232 18.53 -19.14 -13.91
N ALA A 233 17.41 -19.68 -13.43
CA ALA A 233 17.06 -19.66 -12.01
C ALA A 233 18.07 -20.44 -11.16
N GLN A 234 18.57 -21.58 -11.64
CA GLN A 234 19.60 -22.36 -10.94
C GLN A 234 20.94 -21.60 -10.80
N ARG A 235 21.32 -20.81 -11.81
CA ARG A 235 22.51 -19.94 -11.74
C ARG A 235 22.33 -18.80 -10.74
N GLU A 236 21.18 -18.14 -10.76
CA GLU A 236 20.87 -17.07 -9.80
C GLU A 236 20.88 -17.58 -8.35
N VAL A 237 20.33 -18.78 -8.11
CA VAL A 237 20.39 -19.44 -6.78
C VAL A 237 21.83 -19.77 -6.37
N ALA A 238 22.71 -20.15 -7.30
CA ALA A 238 24.12 -20.40 -7.00
C ALA A 238 24.85 -19.10 -6.63
N ASP A 239 24.62 -18.03 -7.38
CA ASP A 239 25.21 -16.71 -7.12
C ASP A 239 24.74 -16.14 -5.77
N LEU A 240 23.46 -16.29 -5.44
CA LEU A 240 22.90 -15.89 -4.15
C LEU A 240 23.50 -16.70 -2.99
N LYS A 241 23.72 -18.02 -3.17
CA LYS A 241 24.37 -18.86 -2.15
C LYS A 241 25.81 -18.42 -1.88
N GLU A 242 26.57 -18.08 -2.93
CA GLU A 242 27.92 -17.58 -2.80
C GLU A 242 27.96 -16.19 -2.14
N CYS A 243 27.00 -15.31 -2.49
CA CYS A 243 26.84 -14.01 -1.83
C CYS A 243 26.54 -14.17 -0.33
N ILE A 244 25.64 -15.08 0.05
CA ILE A 244 25.34 -15.38 1.46
C ILE A 244 26.59 -15.91 2.19
N LYS A 245 27.37 -16.79 1.56
CA LYS A 245 28.62 -17.29 2.13
C LYS A 245 29.62 -16.17 2.38
N ASN A 246 29.79 -15.27 1.42
CA ASN A 246 30.67 -14.11 1.54
C ASN A 246 30.21 -13.13 2.62
N LEU A 247 28.90 -12.90 2.74
CA LEU A 247 28.32 -12.07 3.81
C LEU A 247 28.52 -12.68 5.20
N LYS A 248 28.36 -14.00 5.34
CA LYS A 248 28.62 -14.71 6.60
C LYS A 248 30.08 -14.57 7.04
N ARG A 249 31.03 -14.67 6.11
CA ARG A 249 32.46 -14.46 6.40
C ARG A 249 32.73 -13.03 6.89
N LYS A 250 32.23 -12.02 6.17
CA LYS A 250 32.37 -10.60 6.57
C LYS A 250 31.74 -10.32 7.94
N TYR A 251 30.60 -10.93 8.23
CA TYR A 251 29.94 -10.78 9.53
C TYR A 251 30.82 -11.35 10.66
N ALA A 252 31.44 -12.51 10.46
CA ALA A 252 32.36 -13.09 11.43
C ALA A 252 33.61 -12.22 11.65
N GLU A 253 34.21 -11.69 10.58
CA GLU A 253 35.35 -10.76 10.66
C GLU A 253 35.00 -9.51 11.48
N LEU A 254 33.84 -8.90 11.21
CA LEU A 254 33.36 -7.73 11.96
C LEU A 254 33.04 -8.07 13.42
N GLN A 255 32.55 -9.27 13.72
CA GLN A 255 32.35 -9.72 15.09
C GLN A 255 33.67 -9.82 15.86
N GLU A 256 34.70 -10.41 15.26
CA GLU A 256 36.03 -10.49 15.86
C GLU A 256 36.64 -9.10 16.08
N GLU A 257 36.51 -8.21 15.10
CA GLU A 257 36.97 -6.82 15.23
C GLU A 257 36.24 -6.09 16.36
N ASN A 258 34.93 -6.27 16.48
CA ASN A 258 34.14 -5.67 17.56
C ASN A 258 34.59 -6.19 18.94
N ILE A 259 34.91 -7.48 19.05
CA ILE A 259 35.47 -8.09 20.27
C ILE A 259 36.84 -7.48 20.60
N ARG A 260 37.73 -7.33 19.61
CA ARG A 260 39.05 -6.69 19.78
C ARG A 260 38.93 -5.24 20.23
N LEU A 261 38.06 -4.46 19.60
CA LEU A 261 37.82 -3.06 19.98
C LEU A 261 37.26 -2.95 21.39
N LYS A 262 36.30 -3.81 21.77
CA LYS A 262 35.76 -3.87 23.13
C LYS A 262 36.83 -4.23 24.17
N LYS A 263 37.80 -5.07 23.82
CA LYS A 263 38.93 -5.38 24.71
C LYS A 263 39.83 -4.17 24.91
N ARG A 264 40.22 -3.48 23.83
CA ARG A 264 41.01 -2.23 23.90
C ARG A 264 40.33 -1.15 24.73
N LEU A 265 39.01 -1.03 24.64
CA LEU A 265 38.23 -0.04 25.38
C LEU A 265 38.12 -0.35 26.88
N ARG A 266 38.35 -1.60 27.30
CA ARG A 266 38.37 -2.02 28.71
C ARG A 266 39.75 -1.89 29.36
N GLU A 267 40.79 -1.76 28.55
CA GLU A 267 42.20 -1.61 28.97
C GLU A 267 42.63 -0.13 29.03
N GLN A 268 41.73 0.79 28.69
CA GLN A 268 41.85 2.25 28.85
C GLN A 268 41.01 2.70 30.05
#